data_AF-A0A1I7WZN6-F1
#
_entry.id   AF-A0A1I7WZN6-F1
#
_cell.length_a   1.000
_cell.length_b   1.000
_cell.length_c   1.000
_cell.angle_alpha   90.00
_cell.angle_beta   90.00
_cell.angle_gamma   90.00
#
_symmetry.space_group_name_H-M   'P 1'
#
loop_
_entity.id
_entity.type
_entity.pdbx_description
1 polymer ?
#
loop_
_entity_poly.entity_id
_entity_poly.type
_entity_poly.pdbx_seq_one_letter_code
_entity_poly.pdbx_strand_id
1 'polypeptide(L)'
;MSIFFLRFLLWIKNEVNSCHERAEEERAIYIVSLCDSIRGISQRGAVLSNGHIESVMTLISDLLDANNSHVVLVPLLDTCLTVSELYSHVFMAHFEEIVDFTIGWFVEDSLPSSVSDKCYEVISGLNKFWRQEPEFGKQLMLHFLEDITGFVEDSEKQGTLCESLSKARSILKVLSSILEIFVEFSNLDKAYDYVNIITEKALISCKDNIIRLGSIRSYAVADFFSGYCKILLIPALVYDGKNPDLISQCNSTIICLMCKFKSTQSALTVFIDYFVKVYIYIYKHLIPCVSLQISSRISSSIETELFFRHDYFLPNSEWLLDGSRNSVIKESLSSRFAQIQLLTLIKLLSCHLVWPSSRSLVAEWLHGLISGLSDSVLNTLSNRSEWQQLKSVLRKNILVEDCHDRVRSIAARLRALDARSVQEVSDLTKTAISKIRNCDEVGGMNIWASLDMRIYLR
;
A
#
# COMPACT_ATOMS: atom_id res chain seq x y z
N MET A 1 -2.54 3.08 -50.14
CA MET A 1 -2.65 2.86 -48.68
C MET A 1 -3.92 3.49 -48.09
N SER A 2 -4.20 4.79 -48.36
CA SER A 2 -5.33 5.53 -47.75
C SER A 2 -6.72 4.87 -47.87
N ILE A 3 -7.18 4.53 -49.08
CA ILE A 3 -8.53 3.94 -49.26
C ILE A 3 -8.67 2.56 -48.60
N PHE A 4 -7.60 1.75 -48.62
CA PHE A 4 -7.64 0.40 -48.05
C PHE A 4 -7.69 0.42 -46.53
N PHE A 5 -6.99 1.35 -45.88
CA PHE A 5 -7.02 1.47 -44.42
C PHE A 5 -8.40 1.93 -43.92
N LEU A 6 -9.02 2.92 -44.58
CA LEU A 6 -10.38 3.35 -44.22
C LEU A 6 -11.42 2.24 -44.42
N ARG A 7 -11.30 1.45 -45.49
CA ARG A 7 -12.16 0.26 -45.69
C ARG A 7 -11.94 -0.79 -44.63
N PHE A 8 -10.69 -1.03 -44.23
CA PHE A 8 -10.36 -1.93 -43.13
C PHE A 8 -10.95 -1.43 -41.81
N LEU A 9 -10.82 -0.14 -41.50
CA LEU A 9 -11.39 0.45 -40.28
C LEU A 9 -12.93 0.34 -40.25
N LEU A 10 -13.58 0.59 -41.39
CA LEU A 10 -15.03 0.42 -41.53
C LEU A 10 -15.43 -1.05 -41.35
N TRP A 11 -14.64 -1.97 -41.90
CA TRP A 11 -14.84 -3.40 -41.70
C TRP A 11 -14.74 -3.77 -40.22
N ILE A 12 -13.69 -3.35 -39.51
CA ILE A 12 -13.56 -3.56 -38.06
C ILE A 12 -14.77 -3.02 -37.30
N LYS A 13 -15.22 -1.79 -37.59
CA LYS A 13 -16.41 -1.19 -36.96
C LYS A 13 -17.64 -2.09 -37.15
N ASN A 14 -17.85 -2.58 -38.37
CA ASN A 14 -19.01 -3.43 -38.69
C ASN A 14 -18.93 -4.79 -38.01
N GLU A 15 -17.76 -5.45 -38.01
CA GLU A 15 -17.61 -6.76 -37.36
C GLU A 15 -17.78 -6.67 -35.85
N VAL A 16 -17.17 -5.67 -35.18
CA VAL A 16 -17.32 -5.46 -33.73
C VAL A 16 -18.78 -5.23 -33.35
N ASN A 17 -19.53 -4.49 -34.16
CA ASN A 17 -20.96 -4.21 -33.92
C ASN A 17 -21.88 -5.37 -34.32
N SER A 18 -21.44 -6.26 -35.20
CA SER A 18 -22.21 -7.44 -35.63
C SER A 18 -22.03 -8.64 -34.72
N CYS A 19 -20.99 -8.63 -33.87
CA CYS A 19 -20.77 -9.65 -32.86
C CYS A 19 -21.98 -9.76 -31.91
N HIS A 20 -22.32 -11.00 -31.54
CA HIS A 20 -23.31 -11.23 -30.50
C HIS A 20 -22.87 -10.58 -29.17
N GLU A 21 -23.79 -10.08 -28.34
CA GLU A 21 -23.46 -9.36 -27.09
C GLU A 21 -22.49 -10.12 -26.16
N ARG A 22 -22.56 -11.46 -26.18
CA ARG A 22 -21.72 -12.36 -25.37
C ARG A 22 -20.40 -12.77 -26.02
N ALA A 23 -20.14 -12.37 -27.26
CA ALA A 23 -18.91 -12.70 -28.00
C ALA A 23 -17.80 -11.67 -27.70
N GLU A 24 -17.54 -11.43 -26.42
CA GLU A 24 -16.60 -10.40 -25.96
C GLU A 24 -15.16 -10.67 -26.42
N GLU A 25 -14.74 -11.94 -26.43
CA GLU A 25 -13.43 -12.37 -26.92
C GLU A 25 -13.27 -12.11 -28.43
N GLU A 26 -14.33 -12.33 -29.22
CA GLU A 26 -14.30 -12.07 -30.66
C GLU A 26 -14.19 -10.57 -30.95
N ARG A 27 -14.97 -9.75 -30.23
CA ARG A 27 -14.86 -8.28 -30.29
C ARG A 27 -13.45 -7.81 -29.92
N ALA A 28 -12.86 -8.39 -28.87
CA ALA A 28 -11.50 -8.09 -28.47
C ALA A 28 -10.48 -8.41 -29.57
N ILE A 29 -10.61 -9.56 -30.26
CA ILE A 29 -9.71 -9.95 -31.35
C ILE A 29 -9.73 -8.93 -32.50
N TYR A 30 -10.90 -8.41 -32.89
CA TYR A 30 -10.97 -7.37 -33.92
C TYR A 30 -10.21 -6.11 -33.51
N ILE A 31 -10.31 -5.68 -32.26
CA ILE A 31 -9.62 -4.49 -31.76
C ILE A 31 -8.11 -4.73 -31.64
N VAL A 32 -7.69 -5.93 -31.18
CA VAL A 32 -6.28 -6.34 -31.21
C VAL A 32 -5.73 -6.27 -32.64
N SER A 33 -6.49 -6.75 -33.62
CA SER A 33 -6.06 -6.71 -35.03
C SER A 33 -5.89 -5.27 -35.56
N LEU A 34 -6.71 -4.33 -35.09
CA LEU A 34 -6.57 -2.91 -35.40
C LEU A 34 -5.28 -2.34 -34.77
N CYS A 35 -5.04 -2.61 -33.48
CA CYS A 35 -3.84 -2.18 -32.77
C CYS A 35 -2.56 -2.72 -33.44
N ASP A 36 -2.52 -4.01 -33.71
CA ASP A 36 -1.39 -4.68 -34.37
C ASP A 36 -1.17 -4.16 -35.80
N SER A 37 -2.25 -3.83 -36.52
CA SER A 37 -2.14 -3.22 -37.84
C SER A 37 -1.49 -1.84 -37.77
N ILE A 38 -1.86 -1.00 -36.81
CA ILE A 38 -1.24 0.32 -36.60
C ILE A 38 0.25 0.17 -36.28
N ARG A 39 0.60 -0.72 -35.35
CA ARG A 39 1.99 -1.03 -34.98
C ARG A 39 2.78 -1.55 -36.18
N GLY A 40 2.21 -2.51 -36.91
CA GLY A 40 2.85 -3.14 -38.06
C GLY A 40 3.10 -2.18 -39.22
N ILE A 41 2.21 -1.22 -39.45
CA ILE A 41 2.42 -0.14 -40.44
C ILE A 41 3.62 0.71 -40.04
N SER A 42 3.69 1.13 -38.77
CA SER A 42 4.79 1.94 -38.24
C SER A 42 6.14 1.20 -38.29
N GLN A 43 6.17 -0.07 -37.88
CA GLN A 43 7.39 -0.90 -37.92
C GLN A 43 7.95 -1.09 -39.34
N ARG A 44 7.10 -1.03 -40.37
CA ARG A 44 7.51 -1.10 -41.78
C ARG A 44 7.95 0.26 -42.35
N GLY A 45 8.04 1.30 -41.51
CA GLY A 45 8.43 2.65 -41.92
C GLY A 45 7.34 3.44 -42.64
N ALA A 46 6.10 2.94 -42.67
CA ALA A 46 4.96 3.67 -43.23
C ALA A 46 4.23 4.46 -42.13
N VAL A 47 3.64 5.59 -42.50
CA VAL A 47 2.93 6.48 -41.57
C VAL A 47 1.51 6.69 -42.08
N LEU A 48 0.52 6.52 -41.19
CA LEU A 48 -0.86 6.87 -41.49
C LEU A 48 -1.01 8.39 -41.39
N SER A 49 -1.80 8.98 -42.30
CA SER A 49 -2.14 10.41 -42.18
C SER A 49 -2.97 10.67 -40.93
N ASN A 50 -2.88 11.91 -40.41
CA ASN A 50 -3.61 12.35 -39.23
C ASN A 50 -5.11 12.04 -39.33
N GLY A 51 -5.75 12.34 -40.47
CA GLY A 51 -7.18 12.04 -40.67
C GLY A 51 -7.55 10.54 -40.59
N HIS A 52 -6.63 9.63 -40.92
CA HIS A 52 -6.89 8.20 -40.69
C HIS A 52 -6.84 7.86 -39.20
N ILE A 53 -5.91 8.46 -38.45
CA ILE A 53 -5.79 8.24 -37.01
C ILE A 53 -6.93 8.93 -36.25
N GLU A 54 -7.39 10.09 -36.70
CA GLU A 54 -8.61 10.72 -36.19
C GLU A 54 -9.81 9.78 -36.36
N SER A 55 -9.95 9.15 -37.54
CA SER A 55 -11.01 8.15 -37.76
C SER A 55 -10.88 6.94 -36.82
N VAL A 56 -9.64 6.51 -36.53
CA VAL A 56 -9.38 5.46 -35.53
C VAL A 56 -9.82 5.94 -34.15
N MET A 57 -9.43 7.14 -33.72
CA MET A 57 -9.79 7.66 -32.40
C MET A 57 -11.30 7.84 -32.25
N THR A 58 -12.01 8.33 -33.27
CA THR A 58 -13.48 8.38 -33.26
C THR A 58 -14.10 6.99 -33.08
N LEU A 59 -13.58 5.96 -33.78
CA LEU A 59 -14.06 4.59 -33.57
C LEU A 59 -13.78 4.11 -32.14
N ILE A 60 -12.58 4.38 -31.61
CA ILE A 60 -12.20 3.95 -30.27
C ILE A 60 -13.06 4.63 -29.20
N SER A 61 -13.32 5.94 -29.33
CA SER A 61 -14.25 6.68 -28.47
C SER A 61 -15.66 6.09 -28.51
N ASP A 62 -16.24 5.92 -29.71
CA ASP A 62 -17.56 5.29 -29.88
C ASP A 62 -17.63 3.92 -29.19
N LEU A 63 -16.55 3.13 -29.28
CA LEU A 63 -16.47 1.80 -28.69
C LEU A 63 -16.28 1.85 -27.17
N LEU A 64 -15.49 2.78 -26.64
CA LEU A 64 -15.31 2.97 -25.20
C LEU A 64 -16.62 3.39 -24.53
N ASP A 65 -17.35 4.32 -25.13
CA ASP A 65 -18.68 4.77 -24.69
C ASP A 65 -19.69 3.63 -24.61
N ALA A 66 -19.71 2.76 -25.62
CA ALA A 66 -20.64 1.63 -25.70
C ALA A 66 -20.14 0.37 -24.98
N ASN A 67 -18.91 0.37 -24.45
CA ASN A 67 -18.31 -0.82 -23.88
C ASN A 67 -18.84 -1.10 -22.47
N ASN A 68 -19.18 -2.37 -22.23
CA ASN A 68 -19.54 -2.89 -20.91
C ASN A 68 -18.72 -4.14 -20.53
N SER A 69 -17.72 -4.51 -21.34
CA SER A 69 -16.86 -5.68 -21.11
C SER A 69 -15.42 -5.27 -20.81
N HIS A 70 -14.92 -5.71 -19.67
CA HIS A 70 -13.52 -5.54 -19.31
C HIS A 70 -12.56 -6.33 -20.24
N VAL A 71 -13.04 -7.36 -20.94
CA VAL A 71 -12.27 -8.13 -21.93
C VAL A 71 -11.98 -7.27 -23.16
N VAL A 72 -12.96 -6.48 -23.58
CA VAL A 72 -12.88 -5.56 -24.73
C VAL A 72 -12.14 -4.27 -24.36
N LEU A 73 -12.22 -3.84 -23.10
CA LEU A 73 -11.53 -2.64 -22.60
C LEU A 73 -10.02 -2.70 -22.80
N VAL A 74 -9.38 -3.82 -22.44
CA VAL A 74 -7.91 -3.96 -22.50
C VAL A 74 -7.35 -3.66 -23.89
N PRO A 75 -7.83 -4.26 -24.99
CA PRO A 75 -7.32 -3.95 -26.31
C PRO A 75 -7.69 -2.54 -26.81
N LEU A 76 -8.81 -1.95 -26.35
CA LEU A 76 -9.12 -0.53 -26.62
C LEU A 76 -8.05 0.36 -26.00
N LEU A 77 -7.73 0.14 -24.72
CA LEU A 77 -6.70 0.86 -23.98
C LEU A 77 -5.29 0.65 -24.57
N ASP A 78 -4.95 -0.55 -25.02
CA ASP A 78 -3.71 -0.82 -25.76
C ASP A 78 -3.62 -0.03 -27.06
N THR A 79 -4.75 0.11 -27.76
CA THR A 79 -4.83 0.92 -28.97
C THR A 79 -4.63 2.39 -28.63
N CYS A 80 -5.26 2.90 -27.57
CA CYS A 80 -5.04 4.26 -27.06
C CYS A 80 -3.56 4.52 -26.77
N LEU A 81 -2.90 3.65 -26.00
CA LEU A 81 -1.47 3.79 -25.70
C LEU A 81 -0.60 3.80 -26.96
N THR A 82 -0.88 2.88 -27.89
CA THR A 82 -0.16 2.80 -29.18
C THR A 82 -0.32 4.08 -30.00
N VAL A 83 -1.54 4.60 -30.10
CA VAL A 83 -1.80 5.87 -30.81
C VAL A 83 -1.14 7.03 -30.07
N SER A 84 -1.18 7.02 -28.73
CA SER A 84 -0.53 8.03 -27.91
C SER A 84 0.96 8.10 -28.22
N GLU A 85 1.66 6.96 -28.34
CA GLU A 85 3.08 6.86 -28.65
C GLU A 85 3.40 7.33 -30.07
N LEU A 86 2.71 6.77 -31.07
CA LEU A 86 3.03 6.95 -32.49
C LEU A 86 2.49 8.25 -33.08
N TYR A 87 1.35 8.74 -32.58
CA TYR A 87 0.59 9.87 -33.13
C TYR A 87 0.16 10.84 -32.02
N SER A 88 1.14 11.25 -31.21
CA SER A 88 0.93 12.07 -29.99
C SER A 88 0.06 13.31 -30.22
N HIS A 89 0.23 13.99 -31.35
CA HIS A 89 -0.51 15.23 -31.64
C HIS A 89 -2.01 14.99 -31.89
N VAL A 90 -2.39 13.85 -32.51
CA VAL A 90 -3.80 13.49 -32.69
C VAL A 90 -4.38 13.04 -31.35
N PHE A 91 -3.64 12.20 -30.61
CA PHE A 91 -4.09 11.69 -29.33
C PHE A 91 -4.37 12.80 -28.31
N MET A 92 -3.60 13.89 -28.34
CA MET A 92 -3.78 15.04 -27.45
C MET A 92 -5.23 15.58 -27.44
N ALA A 93 -5.90 15.60 -28.60
CA ALA A 93 -7.28 16.07 -28.70
C ALA A 93 -8.31 15.18 -27.97
N HIS A 94 -7.92 13.93 -27.67
CA HIS A 94 -8.74 12.94 -26.98
C HIS A 94 -8.22 12.62 -25.57
N PHE A 95 -7.16 13.29 -25.11
CA PHE A 95 -6.47 12.92 -23.88
C PHE A 95 -7.39 12.93 -22.66
N GLU A 96 -8.14 14.01 -22.45
CA GLU A 96 -9.04 14.15 -21.30
C GLU A 96 -10.15 13.10 -21.31
N GLU A 97 -10.75 12.87 -22.48
CA GLU A 97 -11.80 11.88 -22.71
C GLU A 97 -11.33 10.46 -22.39
N ILE A 98 -10.17 10.06 -22.93
CA ILE A 98 -9.59 8.73 -22.66
C ILE A 98 -9.24 8.56 -21.18
N VAL A 99 -8.75 9.61 -20.52
CA VAL A 99 -8.49 9.60 -19.08
C VAL A 99 -9.78 9.39 -18.30
N ASP A 100 -10.85 10.12 -18.62
CA ASP A 100 -12.14 10.02 -17.94
C ASP A 100 -12.71 8.60 -18.02
N PHE A 101 -12.74 8.01 -19.23
CA PHE A 101 -13.13 6.61 -19.40
C PHE A 101 -12.26 5.66 -18.57
N THR A 102 -10.93 5.79 -18.68
CA THR A 102 -9.99 4.90 -17.98
C THR A 102 -10.21 4.95 -16.47
N ILE A 103 -10.47 6.15 -15.93
CA ILE A 103 -10.73 6.34 -14.51
C ILE A 103 -12.06 5.73 -14.09
N GLY A 104 -13.11 5.87 -14.90
CA GLY A 104 -14.40 5.23 -14.64
C GLY A 104 -14.24 3.73 -14.38
N TRP A 105 -13.50 3.04 -15.26
CA TRP A 105 -13.16 1.63 -15.11
C TRP A 105 -12.18 1.35 -13.94
N PHE A 106 -11.27 2.28 -13.64
CA PHE A 106 -10.28 2.11 -12.58
C PHE A 106 -10.90 2.17 -11.17
N VAL A 107 -12.00 2.91 -11.01
CA VAL A 107 -12.74 3.05 -9.74
C VAL A 107 -13.61 1.81 -9.46
N GLU A 108 -13.87 0.95 -10.44
CA GLU A 108 -14.70 -0.25 -10.25
C GLU A 108 -13.99 -1.36 -9.46
N ASP A 109 -14.24 -1.42 -8.15
CA ASP A 109 -13.67 -2.43 -7.23
C ASP A 109 -14.15 -3.87 -7.49
N SER A 110 -15.23 -4.08 -8.25
CA SER A 110 -15.77 -5.41 -8.58
C SER A 110 -14.99 -6.15 -9.66
N LEU A 111 -14.11 -5.45 -10.39
CA LEU A 111 -13.38 -6.00 -11.53
C LEU A 111 -12.13 -6.78 -11.11
N PRO A 112 -11.63 -7.68 -11.98
CA PRO A 112 -10.36 -8.37 -11.76
C PRO A 112 -9.18 -7.38 -11.59
N SER A 113 -8.18 -7.74 -10.78
CA SER A 113 -7.01 -6.88 -10.55
C SER A 113 -6.25 -6.53 -11.84
N SER A 114 -6.26 -7.41 -12.83
CA SER A 114 -5.66 -7.16 -14.15
C SER A 114 -6.23 -5.92 -14.85
N VAL A 115 -7.51 -5.58 -14.61
CA VAL A 115 -8.13 -4.37 -15.18
C VAL A 115 -7.59 -3.13 -14.50
N SER A 116 -7.53 -3.14 -13.16
CA SER A 116 -6.90 -2.07 -12.38
C SER A 116 -5.44 -1.87 -12.75
N ASP A 117 -4.69 -2.96 -12.95
CA ASP A 117 -3.28 -2.92 -13.36
C ASP A 117 -3.16 -2.30 -14.76
N LYS A 118 -4.05 -2.64 -15.69
CA LYS A 118 -4.07 -2.04 -17.03
C LYS A 118 -4.45 -0.57 -17.00
N CYS A 119 -5.44 -0.16 -16.21
CA CYS A 119 -5.82 1.25 -16.08
C CYS A 119 -4.65 2.08 -15.52
N TYR A 120 -3.96 1.56 -14.50
CA TYR A 120 -2.75 2.19 -13.97
C TYR A 120 -1.64 2.31 -15.03
N GLU A 121 -1.38 1.23 -15.79
CA GLU A 121 -0.42 1.23 -16.89
C GLU A 121 -0.74 2.32 -17.93
N VAL A 122 -2.02 2.48 -18.31
CA VAL A 122 -2.45 3.53 -19.24
C VAL A 122 -2.20 4.91 -18.66
N ILE A 123 -2.74 5.20 -17.46
CA ILE A 123 -2.62 6.52 -16.83
C ILE A 123 -1.14 6.91 -16.68
N SER A 124 -0.28 5.97 -16.27
CA SER A 124 1.17 6.16 -16.17
C SER A 124 1.83 6.32 -17.56
N GLY A 125 1.41 5.55 -18.57
CA GLY A 125 1.92 5.66 -19.94
C GLY A 125 1.65 7.01 -20.60
N LEU A 126 0.63 7.74 -20.13
CA LEU A 126 0.25 9.06 -20.63
C LEU A 126 1.06 10.23 -20.04
N ASN A 127 2.18 9.96 -19.36
CA ASN A 127 3.08 10.95 -18.73
C ASN A 127 3.35 12.23 -19.55
N LYS A 128 3.54 12.11 -20.87
CA LYS A 128 3.82 13.28 -21.73
C LYS A 128 2.63 14.23 -21.89
N PHE A 129 1.41 13.73 -21.73
CA PHE A 129 0.17 14.51 -21.84
C PHE A 129 -0.17 15.19 -20.51
N TRP A 130 0.02 14.48 -19.39
CA TRP A 130 -0.07 15.08 -18.05
C TRP A 130 0.84 16.30 -17.88
N ARG A 131 2.03 16.28 -18.49
CA ARG A 131 2.96 17.43 -18.50
C ARG A 131 2.48 18.60 -19.36
N GLN A 132 1.68 18.33 -20.40
CA GLN A 132 1.13 19.36 -21.27
C GLN A 132 -0.13 19.98 -20.66
N GLU A 133 -0.98 19.18 -20.01
CA GLU A 133 -2.21 19.60 -19.34
C GLU A 133 -2.18 19.32 -17.82
N PRO A 134 -1.26 19.95 -17.06
CA PRO A 134 -1.16 19.68 -15.63
C PRO A 134 -2.33 20.28 -14.83
N GLU A 135 -2.96 21.35 -15.33
CA GLU A 135 -4.15 21.93 -14.70
C GLU A 135 -5.36 20.99 -14.79
N PHE A 136 -5.52 20.24 -15.87
CA PHE A 136 -6.55 19.21 -15.98
C PHE A 136 -6.39 18.15 -14.88
N GLY A 137 -5.19 17.58 -14.72
CA GLY A 137 -4.94 16.58 -13.67
C GLY A 137 -5.13 17.12 -12.25
N LYS A 138 -4.77 18.39 -12.00
CA LYS A 138 -5.07 19.07 -10.73
C LYS A 138 -6.58 19.23 -10.52
N GLN A 139 -7.33 19.72 -11.49
CA GLN A 139 -8.79 19.91 -11.37
C GLN A 139 -9.49 18.58 -11.13
N LEU A 140 -9.09 17.54 -11.87
CA LEU A 140 -9.59 16.18 -11.71
C LEU A 140 -9.37 15.64 -10.28
N MET A 141 -8.16 15.77 -9.74
CA MET A 141 -7.87 15.35 -8.36
C MET A 141 -8.63 16.18 -7.31
N LEU A 142 -8.90 17.46 -7.58
CA LEU A 142 -9.74 18.28 -6.69
C LEU A 142 -11.19 17.82 -6.70
N HIS A 143 -11.78 17.54 -7.87
CA HIS A 143 -13.13 17.00 -7.99
C HIS A 143 -13.26 15.65 -7.25
N PHE A 144 -12.26 14.78 -7.33
CA PHE A 144 -12.26 13.53 -6.54
C PHE A 144 -12.37 13.76 -5.03
N LEU A 145 -11.69 14.77 -4.48
CA LEU A 145 -11.79 15.09 -3.05
C LEU A 145 -13.17 15.67 -2.68
N GLU A 146 -13.79 16.42 -3.59
CA GLU A 146 -15.15 16.91 -3.44
C GLU A 146 -16.15 15.74 -3.45
N ASP A 147 -16.01 14.82 -4.40
CA ASP A 147 -16.85 13.62 -4.53
C ASP A 147 -16.75 12.73 -3.28
N ILE A 148 -15.54 12.49 -2.77
CA ILE A 148 -15.32 11.74 -1.52
C ILE A 148 -16.10 12.38 -0.36
N THR A 149 -16.06 13.71 -0.28
CA THR A 149 -16.77 14.46 0.77
C THR A 149 -18.29 14.28 0.59
N GLY A 150 -18.80 14.37 -0.65
CA GLY A 150 -20.20 14.11 -0.98
C GLY A 150 -20.65 12.69 -0.64
N PHE A 151 -19.86 11.66 -0.96
CA PHE A 151 -20.18 10.27 -0.65
C PHE A 151 -20.33 10.04 0.86
N VAL A 152 -19.44 10.63 1.67
CA VAL A 152 -19.53 10.49 3.12
C VAL A 152 -20.78 11.19 3.67
N GLU A 153 -21.08 12.41 3.20
CA GLU A 153 -22.26 13.18 3.65
C GLU A 153 -23.59 12.52 3.29
N ASP A 154 -23.70 11.97 2.08
CA ASP A 154 -24.94 11.35 1.64
C ASP A 154 -25.16 9.98 2.28
N SER A 155 -24.07 9.29 2.64
CA SER A 155 -24.14 8.02 3.34
C SER A 155 -24.75 8.13 4.75
N GLU A 156 -24.56 9.26 5.43
CA GLU A 156 -25.18 9.54 6.74
C GLU A 156 -26.71 9.68 6.63
N LYS A 157 -27.20 10.17 5.48
CA LYS A 157 -28.63 10.37 5.22
C LYS A 157 -29.34 9.08 4.79
N GLN A 158 -28.64 8.22 4.04
CA GLN A 158 -29.22 7.06 3.37
C GLN A 158 -28.96 5.72 4.07
N GLY A 159 -28.06 5.67 5.06
CA GLY A 159 -27.70 4.43 5.77
C GLY A 159 -26.81 3.48 4.96
N THR A 160 -26.25 3.92 3.83
CA THR A 160 -25.41 3.14 2.89
C THR A 160 -23.91 3.38 3.12
N LEU A 161 -23.49 3.54 4.39
CA LEU A 161 -22.13 3.90 4.77
C LEU A 161 -21.06 2.98 4.18
N CYS A 162 -21.25 1.66 4.22
CA CYS A 162 -20.24 0.72 3.73
C CYS A 162 -20.00 0.85 2.22
N GLU A 163 -21.07 0.99 1.43
CA GLU A 163 -20.98 1.13 -0.03
C GLU A 163 -20.35 2.46 -0.42
N SER A 164 -20.75 3.53 0.27
CA SER A 164 -20.22 4.88 0.03
C SER A 164 -18.73 4.98 0.39
N LEU A 165 -18.31 4.35 1.50
CA LEU A 165 -16.89 4.27 1.87
C LEU A 165 -16.09 3.42 0.89
N SER A 166 -16.67 2.36 0.31
CA SER A 166 -15.99 1.58 -0.73
C SER A 166 -15.71 2.44 -1.95
N LYS A 167 -16.72 3.14 -2.48
CA LYS A 167 -16.56 4.06 -3.63
C LYS A 167 -15.53 5.15 -3.35
N ALA A 168 -15.65 5.81 -2.20
CA ALA A 168 -14.72 6.86 -1.80
C ALA A 168 -13.27 6.32 -1.67
N ARG A 169 -13.11 5.08 -1.20
CA ARG A 169 -11.80 4.40 -1.10
C ARG A 169 -11.22 4.09 -2.48
N SER A 170 -12.03 3.65 -3.45
CA SER A 170 -11.60 3.45 -4.84
C SER A 170 -11.10 4.76 -5.46
N ILE A 171 -11.82 5.86 -5.22
CA ILE A 171 -11.41 7.19 -5.70
C ILE A 171 -10.10 7.64 -5.04
N LEU A 172 -9.94 7.45 -3.73
CA LEU A 172 -8.67 7.72 -3.03
C LEU A 172 -7.49 6.92 -3.63
N LYS A 173 -7.73 5.67 -4.06
CA LYS A 173 -6.73 4.84 -4.74
C LYS A 173 -6.33 5.43 -6.10
N VAL A 174 -7.29 5.87 -6.91
CA VAL A 174 -7.01 6.52 -8.20
C VAL A 174 -6.27 7.83 -8.00
N LEU A 175 -6.74 8.68 -7.07
CA LEU A 175 -6.09 9.95 -6.72
C LEU A 175 -4.63 9.72 -6.32
N SER A 176 -4.37 8.78 -5.40
CA SER A 176 -2.99 8.42 -5.01
C SER A 176 -2.12 8.04 -6.21
N SER A 177 -2.68 7.30 -7.17
CA SER A 177 -1.95 6.84 -8.36
C SER A 177 -1.61 8.00 -9.30
N ILE A 178 -2.55 8.92 -9.55
CA ILE A 178 -2.31 10.12 -10.37
C ILE A 178 -1.31 11.05 -9.67
N LEU A 179 -1.42 11.19 -8.36
CA LEU A 179 -0.52 12.05 -7.60
C LEU A 179 0.92 11.51 -7.62
N GLU A 180 1.10 10.19 -7.49
CA GLU A 180 2.41 9.52 -7.67
C GLU A 180 3.01 9.79 -9.05
N ILE A 181 2.20 9.74 -10.11
CA ILE A 181 2.63 10.08 -11.47
C ILE A 181 3.13 11.52 -11.54
N PHE A 182 2.41 12.48 -10.93
CA PHE A 182 2.84 13.88 -10.87
C PHE A 182 4.16 14.08 -10.12
N VAL A 183 4.43 13.25 -9.11
CA VAL A 183 5.73 13.24 -8.41
C VAL A 183 6.85 12.78 -9.33
N GLU A 184 6.67 11.72 -10.12
CA GLU A 184 7.74 11.15 -10.93
C GLU A 184 8.34 12.14 -11.94
N PHE A 185 7.59 13.17 -12.33
CA PHE A 185 8.09 14.22 -13.22
C PHE A 185 8.16 15.61 -12.59
N SER A 186 8.17 15.68 -11.25
CA SER A 186 8.15 16.94 -10.49
C SER A 186 9.45 17.76 -10.53
N ASN A 187 10.36 17.50 -11.48
CA ASN A 187 11.51 18.38 -11.78
C ASN A 187 11.11 19.77 -12.31
N LEU A 188 9.81 20.07 -12.34
CA LEU A 188 9.21 21.36 -12.67
C LEU A 188 8.64 21.93 -11.37
N ASP A 189 9.09 23.10 -10.90
CA ASP A 189 8.62 23.74 -9.65
C ASP A 189 7.08 23.78 -9.52
N LYS A 190 6.36 23.84 -10.65
CA LYS A 190 4.88 23.82 -10.71
C LYS A 190 4.24 22.50 -10.23
N ALA A 191 4.87 21.36 -10.51
CA ALA A 191 4.33 20.06 -10.11
C ALA A 191 4.37 19.90 -8.58
N TYR A 192 5.40 20.46 -7.95
CA TYR A 192 5.50 20.52 -6.48
C TYR A 192 4.37 21.35 -5.87
N ASP A 193 4.03 22.49 -6.47
CA ASP A 193 2.91 23.32 -6.03
C ASP A 193 1.58 22.55 -6.11
N TYR A 194 1.35 21.80 -7.19
CA TYR A 194 0.15 20.96 -7.30
C TYR A 194 0.12 19.87 -6.24
N VAL A 195 1.23 19.17 -6.02
CA VAL A 195 1.31 18.13 -4.98
C VAL A 195 0.96 18.71 -3.60
N ASN A 196 1.46 19.90 -3.27
CA ASN A 196 1.12 20.57 -2.01
C ASN A 196 -0.36 20.96 -1.93
N ILE A 197 -0.91 21.57 -2.98
CA ILE A 197 -2.32 21.98 -3.02
C ILE A 197 -3.24 20.77 -2.83
N ILE A 198 -3.00 19.69 -3.58
CA ILE A 198 -3.80 18.46 -3.49
C ILE A 198 -3.65 17.83 -2.11
N THR A 199 -2.44 17.79 -1.55
CA THR A 199 -2.22 17.22 -0.23
C THR A 199 -2.85 18.06 0.88
N GLU A 200 -2.78 19.39 0.81
CA GLU A 200 -3.48 20.28 1.75
C GLU A 200 -4.99 20.05 1.72
N LYS A 201 -5.58 19.94 0.53
CA LYS A 201 -7.00 19.63 0.36
C LYS A 201 -7.36 18.24 0.88
N ALA A 202 -6.54 17.23 0.58
CA ALA A 202 -6.73 15.88 1.10
C ALA A 202 -6.60 15.83 2.64
N LEU A 203 -5.70 16.62 3.22
CA LEU A 203 -5.51 16.75 4.67
C LEU A 203 -6.74 17.36 5.33
N ILE A 204 -7.31 18.42 4.74
CA ILE A 204 -8.55 19.04 5.22
C ILE A 204 -9.69 18.02 5.16
N SER A 205 -9.92 17.40 3.99
CA SER A 205 -10.99 16.41 3.83
C SER A 205 -10.80 15.20 4.77
N CYS A 206 -9.55 14.76 4.99
CA CYS A 206 -9.25 13.72 5.97
C CYS A 206 -9.65 14.15 7.40
N LYS A 207 -9.30 15.36 7.83
CA LYS A 207 -9.63 15.86 9.18
C LYS A 207 -11.14 15.99 9.37
N ASP A 208 -11.86 16.48 8.37
CA ASP A 208 -13.32 16.60 8.42
C ASP A 208 -13.97 15.21 8.53
N ASN A 209 -13.49 14.25 7.74
CA ASN A 209 -13.95 12.87 7.82
C ASN A 209 -13.59 12.20 9.15
N ILE A 210 -12.46 12.52 9.79
CA ILE A 210 -12.11 12.04 11.14
C ILE A 210 -13.11 12.53 12.18
N ILE A 211 -13.64 13.74 12.04
CA ILE A 211 -14.65 14.31 12.94
C ILE A 211 -15.97 13.55 12.74
N ARG A 212 -16.40 13.35 11.50
CA ARG A 212 -17.67 12.68 11.14
C ARG A 212 -17.69 11.19 11.49
N LEU A 213 -16.73 10.45 10.94
CA LEU A 213 -16.71 8.99 10.99
C LEU A 213 -15.96 8.44 12.19
N GLY A 214 -15.24 9.28 12.92
CA GLY A 214 -14.27 8.80 13.87
C GLY A 214 -14.83 8.16 15.14
N SER A 215 -16.12 8.32 15.44
CA SER A 215 -16.78 7.54 16.48
C SER A 215 -16.98 6.07 16.05
N ILE A 216 -16.99 5.79 14.74
CA ILE A 216 -17.29 4.49 14.14
C ILE A 216 -16.01 3.66 14.02
N ARG A 217 -15.88 2.64 14.86
CA ARG A 217 -14.69 1.76 14.91
C ARG A 217 -14.86 0.51 14.04
N SER A 218 -15.02 0.68 12.73
CA SER A 218 -15.21 -0.42 11.78
C SER A 218 -14.00 -0.63 10.86
N TYR A 219 -13.92 -1.82 10.25
CA TYR A 219 -12.92 -2.09 9.21
C TYR A 219 -13.04 -1.12 8.04
N ALA A 220 -14.26 -0.94 7.52
CA ALA A 220 -14.52 -0.10 6.35
C ALA A 220 -14.05 1.35 6.54
N VAL A 221 -14.27 1.91 7.73
CA VAL A 221 -13.83 3.27 8.07
C VAL A 221 -12.31 3.37 8.11
N ALA A 222 -11.63 2.41 8.74
CA ALA A 222 -10.18 2.39 8.78
C ALA A 222 -9.54 2.18 7.40
N ASP A 223 -10.14 1.29 6.62
CA ASP A 223 -9.72 0.96 5.27
C ASP A 223 -9.88 2.17 4.33
N PHE A 224 -10.97 2.93 4.49
CA PHE A 224 -11.16 4.24 3.87
C PHE A 224 -10.04 5.23 4.26
N PHE A 225 -9.77 5.40 5.55
CA PHE A 225 -8.70 6.31 6.01
C PHE A 225 -7.31 5.90 5.54
N SER A 226 -7.07 4.62 5.27
CA SER A 226 -5.80 4.16 4.69
C SER A 226 -5.54 4.75 3.30
N GLY A 227 -6.58 5.05 2.54
CA GLY A 227 -6.49 5.75 1.26
C GLY A 227 -5.95 7.16 1.44
N TYR A 228 -6.47 7.91 2.41
CA TYR A 228 -5.94 9.23 2.76
C TYR A 228 -4.48 9.17 3.16
N CYS A 229 -4.11 8.20 3.99
CA CYS A 229 -2.74 8.15 4.46
C CYS A 229 -1.75 8.08 3.28
N LYS A 230 -2.01 7.24 2.25
CA LYS A 230 -1.15 7.17 1.04
C LYS A 230 -0.91 8.53 0.40
N ILE A 231 -1.96 9.34 0.29
CA ILE A 231 -1.87 10.70 -0.27
C ILE A 231 -1.04 11.60 0.65
N LEU A 232 -1.32 11.58 1.95
CA LEU A 232 -0.62 12.41 2.95
C LEU A 232 0.86 12.06 3.12
N LEU A 233 1.29 10.88 2.63
CA LEU A 233 2.71 10.52 2.58
C LEU A 233 3.45 11.23 1.45
N ILE A 234 2.77 11.48 0.33
CA ILE A 234 3.43 11.91 -0.91
C ILE A 234 4.33 13.14 -0.73
N PRO A 235 3.96 14.20 0.01
CA PRO A 235 4.85 15.34 0.24
C PRO A 235 6.18 14.97 0.91
N ALA A 236 6.20 13.95 1.77
CA ALA A 236 7.45 13.49 2.37
C ALA A 236 8.38 12.88 1.32
N LEU A 237 7.83 12.28 0.25
CA LEU A 237 8.57 11.63 -0.82
C LEU A 237 9.21 12.65 -1.79
N VAL A 238 8.58 13.81 -1.95
CA VAL A 238 9.02 14.89 -2.85
C VAL A 238 9.68 16.05 -2.09
N TYR A 239 9.96 15.87 -0.80
CA TYR A 239 10.39 16.98 0.05
C TYR A 239 11.71 17.60 -0.44
N ASP A 240 11.64 18.87 -0.84
CA ASP A 240 12.79 19.67 -1.28
C ASP A 240 13.21 20.74 -0.25
N GLY A 241 12.57 20.77 0.93
CA GLY A 241 12.77 21.80 1.95
C GLY A 241 11.67 22.86 2.03
N LYS A 242 10.80 23.00 1.03
CA LYS A 242 9.93 24.19 0.89
C LYS A 242 8.68 24.20 1.79
N ASN A 243 8.19 23.06 2.31
CA ASN A 243 6.97 23.04 3.15
C ASN A 243 7.04 22.05 4.34
N PRO A 244 7.86 22.33 5.37
CA PRO A 244 7.98 21.46 6.55
C PRO A 244 6.70 21.41 7.40
N ASP A 245 5.88 22.44 7.37
CA ASP A 245 4.66 22.52 8.17
C ASP A 245 3.57 21.58 7.64
N LEU A 246 3.39 21.50 6.31
CA LEU A 246 2.46 20.55 5.70
C LEU A 246 2.82 19.10 6.05
N ILE A 247 4.09 18.73 5.94
CA ILE A 247 4.59 17.39 6.32
C ILE A 247 4.34 17.13 7.80
N SER A 248 4.61 18.11 8.66
CA SER A 248 4.33 17.99 10.10
C SER A 248 2.85 17.72 10.37
N GLN A 249 1.94 18.43 9.70
CA GLN A 249 0.50 18.24 9.87
C GLN A 249 0.01 16.89 9.32
N CYS A 250 0.55 16.45 8.18
CA CYS A 250 0.26 15.13 7.62
C CYS A 250 0.66 14.02 8.60
N ASN A 251 1.88 14.10 9.14
CA ASN A 251 2.39 13.15 10.12
C ASN A 251 1.53 13.11 11.39
N SER A 252 1.20 14.27 11.96
CA SER A 252 0.33 14.33 13.16
C SER A 252 -1.06 13.73 12.90
N THR A 253 -1.61 13.95 11.71
CA THR A 253 -2.94 13.41 11.34
C THR A 253 -2.90 11.89 11.18
N ILE A 254 -1.85 11.35 10.55
CA ILE A 254 -1.64 9.91 10.44
C ILE A 254 -1.51 9.26 11.82
N ILE A 255 -0.71 9.86 12.72
CA ILE A 255 -0.57 9.37 14.10
C ILE A 255 -1.93 9.37 14.83
N CYS A 256 -2.71 10.44 14.69
CA CYS A 256 -4.05 10.53 15.27
C CYS A 256 -4.97 9.39 14.79
N LEU A 257 -5.00 9.11 13.48
CA LEU A 257 -5.76 7.99 12.90
C LEU A 257 -5.34 6.65 13.51
N MET A 258 -4.03 6.40 13.63
CA MET A 258 -3.53 5.18 14.25
C MET A 258 -3.98 5.04 15.70
N CYS A 259 -3.87 6.12 16.50
CA CYS A 259 -4.30 6.13 17.89
C CYS A 259 -5.80 5.88 18.04
N LYS A 260 -6.61 6.36 17.10
CA LYS A 260 -8.07 6.25 17.10
C LYS A 260 -8.56 4.84 16.78
N PHE A 261 -7.94 4.19 15.79
CA PHE A 261 -8.36 2.88 15.30
C PHE A 261 -7.54 1.70 15.86
N LYS A 262 -6.66 1.94 16.85
CA LYS A 262 -5.83 0.91 17.50
C LYS A 262 -6.60 -0.28 18.11
N SER A 263 -7.87 -0.07 18.45
CA SER A 263 -8.73 -1.10 19.07
C SER A 263 -9.45 -2.00 18.07
N THR A 264 -9.40 -1.68 16.77
CA THR A 264 -10.05 -2.46 15.72
C THR A 264 -9.00 -3.33 15.02
N GLN A 265 -9.03 -4.65 15.26
CA GLN A 265 -8.02 -5.61 14.75
C GLN A 265 -7.76 -5.48 13.23
N SER A 266 -8.83 -5.32 12.47
CA SER A 266 -8.78 -5.23 11.02
C SER A 266 -8.24 -3.87 10.55
N ALA A 267 -8.56 -2.79 11.26
CA ALA A 267 -7.99 -1.46 11.05
C ALA A 267 -6.49 -1.42 11.33
N LEU A 268 -6.07 -2.00 12.47
CA LEU A 268 -4.68 -2.04 12.89
C LEU A 268 -3.80 -2.69 11.81
N THR A 269 -4.31 -3.73 11.14
CA THR A 269 -3.57 -4.39 10.06
C THR A 269 -3.36 -3.48 8.85
N VAL A 270 -4.39 -2.73 8.47
CA VAL A 270 -4.31 -1.76 7.37
C VAL A 270 -3.32 -0.64 7.74
N PHE A 271 -3.39 -0.11 8.96
CA PHE A 271 -2.47 0.92 9.43
C PHE A 271 -1.03 0.41 9.59
N ILE A 272 -0.83 -0.84 10.01
CA ILE A 272 0.50 -1.45 10.14
C ILE A 272 1.12 -1.70 8.75
N ASP A 273 0.40 -2.32 7.81
CA ASP A 273 0.90 -2.52 6.44
C ASP A 273 1.23 -1.18 5.77
N TYR A 274 0.35 -0.19 5.97
CA TYR A 274 0.56 1.17 5.52
C TYR A 274 1.80 1.81 6.16
N PHE A 275 1.90 1.82 7.50
CA PHE A 275 3.03 2.40 8.22
C PHE A 275 4.35 1.78 7.81
N VAL A 276 4.37 0.49 7.48
CA VAL A 276 5.60 -0.16 7.05
C VAL A 276 5.98 0.18 5.62
N LYS A 277 5.02 0.26 4.71
CA LYS A 277 5.29 0.79 3.36
C LYS A 277 5.84 2.22 3.44
N VAL A 278 5.21 3.05 4.25
CA VAL A 278 5.63 4.43 4.54
C VAL A 278 7.01 4.49 5.14
N TYR A 279 7.24 3.74 6.22
CA TYR A 279 8.45 3.84 7.01
C TYR A 279 9.64 3.25 6.27
N ILE A 280 9.44 2.17 5.51
CA ILE A 280 10.46 1.63 4.59
C ILE A 280 10.77 2.65 3.49
N TYR A 281 9.75 3.29 2.91
CA TYR A 281 9.95 4.26 1.85
C TYR A 281 10.69 5.51 2.37
N ILE A 282 10.20 6.10 3.46
CA ILE A 282 10.83 7.24 4.16
C ILE A 282 12.28 6.91 4.50
N TYR A 283 12.54 5.74 5.09
CA TYR A 283 13.90 5.35 5.47
C TYR A 283 14.82 5.13 4.28
N LYS A 284 14.32 4.55 3.17
CA LYS A 284 15.13 4.31 1.97
C LYS A 284 15.44 5.58 1.19
N HIS A 285 14.57 6.59 1.26
CA HIS A 285 14.60 7.72 0.33
C HIS A 285 14.82 9.10 1.01
N LEU A 286 14.60 9.26 2.31
CA LEU A 286 14.95 10.50 3.03
C LEU A 286 16.39 10.44 3.60
N ILE A 287 17.19 11.42 3.16
CA ILE A 287 18.57 11.72 3.60
C ILE A 287 18.64 11.84 5.14
N PRO A 288 19.77 11.43 5.79
CA PRO A 288 19.92 11.44 7.25
C PRO A 288 19.58 12.77 7.96
N CYS A 289 19.74 13.91 7.28
CA CYS A 289 19.57 15.24 7.86
C CYS A 289 18.10 15.57 8.22
N VAL A 290 17.13 15.09 7.45
CA VAL A 290 15.69 15.35 7.68
C VAL A 290 15.13 14.44 8.78
N SER A 291 15.70 13.24 8.91
CA SER A 291 15.29 12.29 9.94
C SER A 291 15.47 12.84 11.35
N LEU A 292 16.42 13.75 11.62
CA LEU A 292 16.60 14.38 12.94
C LEU A 292 15.53 15.40 13.34
N GLN A 293 15.06 16.24 12.41
CA GLN A 293 14.02 17.24 12.69
C GLN A 293 12.62 16.63 12.71
N ILE A 294 12.35 15.69 11.80
CA ILE A 294 11.10 14.94 11.80
C ILE A 294 11.08 14.00 13.01
N SER A 295 12.17 13.31 13.33
CA SER A 295 12.20 12.43 14.50
C SER A 295 12.16 13.17 15.83
N SER A 296 12.68 14.39 15.99
CA SER A 296 12.52 15.12 17.25
C SER A 296 11.06 15.53 17.49
N ARG A 297 10.36 15.98 16.44
CA ARG A 297 8.92 16.31 16.52
C ARG A 297 8.05 15.06 16.63
N ILE A 298 8.32 14.03 15.82
CA ILE A 298 7.65 12.73 15.88
C ILE A 298 7.92 12.05 17.23
N SER A 299 9.16 11.99 17.72
CA SER A 299 9.47 11.40 19.03
C SER A 299 8.74 12.13 20.15
N SER A 300 8.64 13.47 20.11
CA SER A 300 7.86 14.20 21.13
C SER A 300 6.36 13.84 21.13
N SER A 301 5.76 13.59 19.96
CA SER A 301 4.36 13.17 19.82
C SER A 301 4.14 11.66 20.04
N ILE A 302 5.12 10.83 19.66
CA ILE A 302 5.12 9.37 19.85
C ILE A 302 5.39 9.01 21.32
N GLU A 303 6.31 9.69 21.99
CA GLU A 303 6.65 9.44 23.40
C GLU A 303 5.51 9.79 24.36
N THR A 304 4.61 10.70 23.97
CA THR A 304 3.46 11.08 24.81
C THR A 304 2.18 10.29 24.51
N GLU A 305 1.98 9.80 23.28
CA GLU A 305 0.72 9.15 22.88
C GLU A 305 0.84 7.71 22.36
N LEU A 306 2.04 7.14 22.20
CA LEU A 306 2.22 5.79 21.62
C LEU A 306 2.68 4.71 22.60
N PHE A 307 2.78 5.03 23.90
CA PHE A 307 2.87 4.04 25.00
C PHE A 307 1.55 3.28 25.17
N PHE A 308 1.14 2.49 24.18
CA PHE A 308 -0.04 1.64 24.29
C PHE A 308 0.35 0.17 24.15
N ARG A 309 0.00 -0.60 25.20
CA ARG A 309 0.00 -2.06 25.19
C ARG A 309 -0.87 -2.52 24.02
N HIS A 310 -0.28 -3.25 23.07
CA HIS A 310 -1.04 -4.01 22.09
C HIS A 310 -1.89 -5.02 22.83
N ASP A 311 -3.22 -4.89 22.75
CA ASP A 311 -4.09 -5.94 23.24
C ASP A 311 -3.81 -7.22 22.44
N TYR A 312 -3.87 -8.34 23.15
CA TYR A 312 -3.27 -9.63 22.85
C TYR A 312 -3.96 -10.37 21.68
N PHE A 313 -3.87 -9.86 20.44
CA PHE A 313 -4.65 -10.38 19.31
C PHE A 313 -4.03 -11.57 18.57
N LEU A 314 -2.71 -11.62 18.37
CA LEU A 314 -2.08 -12.83 17.82
C LEU A 314 -2.38 -14.07 18.66
N PRO A 315 -2.18 -14.07 19.99
CA PRO A 315 -2.43 -15.23 20.87
C PRO A 315 -3.76 -15.96 20.67
N ASN A 316 -4.78 -15.23 20.22
CA ASN A 316 -6.14 -15.72 20.05
C ASN A 316 -6.54 -15.94 18.59
N SER A 317 -5.65 -15.75 17.62
CA SER A 317 -5.98 -15.93 16.20
C SER A 317 -6.06 -17.42 15.84
N GLU A 318 -7.04 -17.78 15.02
CA GLU A 318 -7.19 -19.16 14.53
C GLU A 318 -5.97 -19.60 13.73
N TRP A 319 -5.23 -18.67 13.11
CA TRP A 319 -3.95 -18.97 12.46
C TRP A 319 -2.90 -19.50 13.40
N LEU A 320 -2.91 -19.08 14.66
CA LEU A 320 -1.98 -19.56 15.69
C LEU A 320 -2.47 -20.80 16.40
N LEU A 321 -3.79 -20.94 16.57
CA LEU A 321 -4.42 -22.04 17.30
C LEU A 321 -4.63 -23.28 16.43
N ASP A 322 -4.86 -23.12 15.12
CA ASP A 322 -5.12 -24.22 14.21
C ASP A 322 -3.83 -24.59 13.43
N GLY A 323 -3.26 -25.73 13.80
CA GLY A 323 -2.09 -26.32 13.14
C GLY A 323 -2.42 -27.03 11.82
N SER A 324 -3.66 -26.95 11.32
CA SER A 324 -4.11 -27.73 10.17
C SER A 324 -3.77 -27.07 8.82
N ARG A 325 -3.09 -27.83 7.95
CA ARG A 325 -2.74 -27.50 6.56
C ARG A 325 -3.96 -27.58 5.60
N ASN A 326 -5.19 -27.46 6.08
CA ASN A 326 -6.35 -27.81 5.27
C ASN A 326 -6.79 -26.67 4.34
N SER A 327 -6.31 -26.77 3.10
CA SER A 327 -6.59 -25.90 1.94
C SER A 327 -8.04 -25.87 1.44
N VAL A 328 -9.02 -26.25 2.27
CA VAL A 328 -10.43 -26.42 1.86
C VAL A 328 -11.38 -25.52 2.67
N ILE A 329 -10.96 -25.03 3.84
CA ILE A 329 -11.74 -24.04 4.61
C ILE A 329 -11.13 -22.67 4.35
N LYS A 330 -11.94 -21.74 3.81
CA LYS A 330 -11.58 -20.33 3.59
C LYS A 330 -10.79 -19.80 4.79
N GLU A 331 -9.57 -19.32 4.57
CA GLU A 331 -8.76 -18.68 5.62
C GLU A 331 -9.61 -17.64 6.37
N SER A 332 -9.70 -17.77 7.70
CA SER A 332 -10.45 -16.80 8.47
C SER A 332 -9.77 -15.43 8.42
N LEU A 333 -10.55 -14.35 8.51
CA LEU A 333 -10.00 -12.99 8.48
C LEU A 333 -8.92 -12.78 9.57
N SER A 334 -9.12 -13.39 10.75
CA SER A 334 -8.15 -13.37 11.85
C SER A 334 -6.79 -13.92 11.45
N SER A 335 -6.78 -14.91 10.56
CA SER A 335 -5.58 -15.59 10.09
C SER A 335 -4.75 -14.75 9.14
N ARG A 336 -5.42 -14.17 8.14
CA ARG A 336 -4.81 -13.22 7.21
C ARG A 336 -4.23 -12.01 7.93
N PHE A 337 -4.91 -11.50 8.97
CA PHE A 337 -4.42 -10.37 9.75
C PHE A 337 -3.15 -10.70 10.55
N ALA A 338 -3.10 -11.87 11.20
CA ALA A 338 -1.92 -12.30 11.94
C ALA A 338 -0.69 -12.49 11.02
N GLN A 339 -0.90 -13.05 9.83
CA GLN A 339 0.16 -13.21 8.83
C GLN A 339 0.69 -11.86 8.33
N ILE A 340 -0.20 -10.90 8.01
CA ILE A 340 0.21 -9.56 7.58
C ILE A 340 1.03 -8.87 8.67
N GLN A 341 0.58 -8.89 9.93
CA GLN A 341 1.32 -8.28 11.04
C GLN A 341 2.72 -8.88 11.20
N LEU A 342 2.85 -10.21 11.09
CA LEU A 342 4.12 -10.91 11.19
C LEU A 342 5.07 -10.54 10.04
N LEU A 343 4.61 -10.63 8.79
CA LEU A 343 5.38 -10.24 7.60
C LEU A 343 5.82 -8.78 7.68
N THR A 344 4.98 -7.95 8.26
CA THR A 344 5.22 -6.52 8.42
C THR A 344 6.32 -6.24 9.45
N LEU A 345 6.29 -6.92 10.59
CA LEU A 345 7.38 -6.87 11.59
C LEU A 345 8.70 -7.37 11.00
N ILE A 346 8.69 -8.46 10.24
CA ILE A 346 9.88 -8.99 9.55
C ILE A 346 10.50 -7.92 8.65
N LYS A 347 9.68 -7.26 7.84
CA LYS A 347 10.15 -6.19 6.93
C LYS A 347 10.75 -5.01 7.70
N LEU A 348 10.10 -4.55 8.77
CA LEU A 348 10.63 -3.46 9.62
C LEU A 348 11.98 -3.83 10.22
N LEU A 349 12.04 -4.99 10.86
CA LEU A 349 13.26 -5.47 11.51
C LEU A 349 14.39 -5.74 10.52
N SER A 350 14.08 -6.02 9.25
CA SER A 350 15.07 -6.26 8.20
C SER A 350 15.67 -4.96 7.66
N CYS A 351 15.01 -3.82 7.91
CA CYS A 351 15.58 -2.52 7.60
C CYS A 351 16.61 -2.16 8.68
N HIS A 352 17.77 -1.62 8.30
CA HIS A 352 18.84 -1.20 9.22
C HIS A 352 18.48 0.11 9.95
N LEU A 353 17.37 0.11 10.67
CA LEU A 353 16.78 1.31 11.25
C LEU A 353 17.65 1.86 12.39
N VAL A 354 18.15 3.09 12.20
CA VAL A 354 19.02 3.82 13.15
C VAL A 354 18.20 4.80 14.00
N TRP A 355 17.12 4.32 14.65
CA TRP A 355 16.28 5.16 15.51
C TRP A 355 15.88 4.45 16.81
N PRO A 356 16.32 4.94 17.99
CA PRO A 356 15.98 4.35 19.29
C PRO A 356 14.45 4.25 19.55
N SER A 357 13.68 5.28 19.19
CA SER A 357 12.24 5.36 19.48
C SER A 357 11.42 4.38 18.64
N SER A 358 11.74 4.22 17.35
CA SER A 358 11.09 3.23 16.48
C SER A 358 11.48 1.79 16.84
N ARG A 359 12.73 1.57 17.30
CA ARG A 359 13.15 0.27 17.85
C ARG A 359 12.39 -0.09 19.12
N SER A 360 12.17 0.89 20.01
CA SER A 360 11.35 0.70 21.21
C SER A 360 9.92 0.33 20.84
N LEU A 361 9.32 1.03 19.88
CA LEU A 361 7.98 0.71 19.37
C LEU A 361 7.90 -0.71 18.80
N VAL A 362 8.81 -1.09 17.91
CA VAL A 362 8.86 -2.44 17.32
C VAL A 362 9.12 -3.49 18.40
N ALA A 363 9.96 -3.20 19.39
CA ALA A 363 10.19 -4.06 20.55
C ALA A 363 8.93 -4.25 21.39
N GLU A 364 8.15 -3.20 21.61
CA GLU A 364 6.86 -3.29 22.31
C GLU A 364 5.82 -4.08 21.51
N TRP A 365 5.81 -3.93 20.18
CA TRP A 365 4.93 -4.70 19.29
C TRP A 365 5.30 -6.18 19.33
N LEU A 366 6.59 -6.51 19.24
CA LEU A 366 7.10 -7.87 19.40
C LEU A 366 6.84 -8.42 20.80
N HIS A 367 6.97 -7.60 21.84
CA HIS A 367 6.69 -8.00 23.21
C HIS A 367 5.20 -8.35 23.34
N GLY A 368 4.30 -7.49 22.89
CA GLY A 368 2.86 -7.74 22.87
C GLY A 368 2.51 -9.02 22.10
N LEU A 369 3.14 -9.20 20.93
CA LEU A 369 2.97 -10.38 20.09
C LEU A 369 3.41 -11.67 20.79
N ILE A 370 4.59 -11.68 21.42
CA ILE A 370 5.21 -12.90 21.97
C ILE A 370 4.73 -13.19 23.38
N SER A 371 4.49 -12.15 24.19
CA SER A 371 4.15 -12.29 25.61
C SER A 371 2.86 -13.07 25.83
N GLY A 372 1.86 -12.89 24.96
CA GLY A 372 0.58 -13.58 25.07
C GLY A 372 0.54 -14.99 24.48
N LEU A 373 1.55 -15.43 23.72
CA LEU A 373 1.54 -16.77 23.12
C LEU A 373 1.86 -17.83 24.17
N SER A 374 1.16 -18.96 24.13
CA SER A 374 1.53 -20.15 24.91
C SER A 374 2.72 -20.88 24.28
N ASP A 375 3.44 -21.67 25.08
CA ASP A 375 4.59 -22.44 24.60
C ASP A 375 4.21 -23.48 23.53
N SER A 376 2.98 -24.00 23.59
CA SER A 376 2.45 -24.92 22.56
C SER A 376 2.26 -24.23 21.21
N VAL A 377 1.69 -23.03 21.20
CA VAL A 377 1.50 -22.21 20.00
C VAL A 377 2.85 -21.78 19.42
N LEU A 378 3.80 -21.39 20.28
CA LEU A 378 5.15 -21.04 19.87
C LEU A 378 5.90 -22.22 19.23
N ASN A 379 5.65 -23.45 19.67
CA ASN A 379 6.22 -24.64 19.07
C ASN A 379 5.61 -24.94 17.68
N THR A 380 4.30 -24.77 17.52
CA THR A 380 3.62 -24.87 16.22
C THR A 380 4.12 -23.82 15.23
N LEU A 381 4.27 -22.57 15.68
CA LEU A 381 4.85 -21.47 14.91
C LEU A 381 6.29 -21.73 14.48
N SER A 382 7.07 -22.44 15.30
CA SER A 382 8.47 -22.73 15.02
C SER A 382 8.69 -23.51 13.72
N ASN A 383 7.66 -24.13 13.15
CA ASN A 383 7.77 -24.83 11.87
C ASN A 383 7.30 -23.99 10.67
N ARG A 384 6.85 -22.74 10.87
CA ARG A 384 6.39 -21.84 9.79
C ARG A 384 7.52 -20.98 9.24
N SER A 385 7.53 -20.78 7.92
CA SER A 385 8.55 -20.02 7.18
C SER A 385 8.69 -18.58 7.67
N GLU A 386 7.56 -17.91 7.90
CA GLU A 386 7.49 -16.51 8.32
C GLU A 386 8.09 -16.36 9.73
N TRP A 387 7.81 -17.31 10.63
CA TRP A 387 8.38 -17.29 11.97
C TRP A 387 9.90 -17.52 11.96
N GLN A 388 10.38 -18.40 11.09
CA GLN A 388 11.82 -18.61 10.88
C GLN A 388 12.51 -17.37 10.32
N GLN A 389 11.85 -16.66 9.40
CA GLN A 389 12.33 -15.35 8.92
C GLN A 389 12.38 -14.32 10.05
N LEU A 390 11.32 -14.20 10.87
CA LEU A 390 11.32 -13.29 12.02
C LEU A 390 12.47 -13.59 12.98
N LYS A 391 12.68 -14.87 13.34
CA LYS A 391 13.80 -15.30 14.18
C LYS A 391 15.15 -14.88 13.60
N SER A 392 15.36 -15.13 12.31
CA SER A 392 16.60 -14.77 11.60
C SER A 392 16.88 -13.27 11.67
N VAL A 393 15.85 -12.46 11.42
CA VAL A 393 15.97 -11.00 11.42
C VAL A 393 16.17 -10.43 12.83
N LEU A 394 15.46 -10.95 13.84
CA LEU A 394 15.66 -10.59 15.25
C LEU A 394 17.08 -10.89 15.72
N ARG A 395 17.63 -12.05 15.34
CA ARG A 395 19.02 -12.42 15.66
C ARG A 395 20.03 -11.46 15.05
N LYS A 396 19.78 -10.99 13.83
CA LYS A 396 20.68 -10.06 13.11
C LYS A 396 20.61 -8.62 13.63
N ASN A 397 19.42 -8.11 13.92
CA ASN A 397 19.21 -6.66 14.11
C ASN A 397 18.95 -6.23 15.56
N ILE A 398 18.52 -7.13 16.44
CA ILE A 398 18.06 -6.78 17.78
C ILE A 398 18.98 -7.30 18.90
N LEU A 399 19.76 -8.37 18.66
CA LEU A 399 20.63 -8.97 19.68
C LEU A 399 22.03 -8.34 19.80
N VAL A 400 22.36 -7.37 18.94
CA VAL A 400 23.74 -6.89 18.74
C VAL A 400 24.02 -5.56 19.45
N GLU A 401 23.00 -4.79 19.86
CA GLU A 401 23.18 -3.48 20.52
C GLU A 401 22.40 -3.41 21.84
N ASP A 402 22.75 -2.42 22.68
CA ASP A 402 22.27 -2.20 24.04
C ASP A 402 20.75 -1.93 24.09
N CYS A 403 19.95 -2.99 24.05
CA CYS A 403 18.50 -2.91 23.90
C CYS A 403 17.77 -3.06 25.24
N HIS A 404 16.71 -2.25 25.39
CA HIS A 404 15.65 -2.26 26.42
C HIS A 404 15.37 -3.65 27.04
N ASP A 405 15.19 -3.75 28.36
CA ASP A 405 15.00 -5.01 29.10
C ASP A 405 13.93 -5.95 28.53
N ARG A 406 12.89 -5.40 27.90
CA ARG A 406 11.81 -6.17 27.25
C ARG A 406 12.26 -6.92 26.01
N VAL A 407 13.20 -6.36 25.24
CA VAL A 407 13.84 -7.02 24.10
C VAL A 407 14.66 -8.21 24.56
N ARG A 408 15.37 -8.07 25.68
CA ARG A 408 16.13 -9.18 26.29
C ARG A 408 15.19 -10.30 26.77
N SER A 409 14.03 -9.96 27.33
CA SER A 409 12.98 -10.93 27.69
C SER A 409 12.47 -11.71 26.45
N ILE A 410 12.18 -11.01 25.35
CA ILE A 410 11.78 -11.65 24.08
C ILE A 410 12.89 -12.56 23.55
N ALA A 411 14.13 -12.07 23.54
CA ALA A 411 15.29 -12.82 23.11
C ALA A 411 15.51 -14.09 23.96
N ALA A 412 15.39 -13.99 25.27
CA ALA A 412 15.50 -15.11 26.20
C ALA A 412 14.41 -16.15 25.92
N ARG A 413 13.15 -15.71 25.74
CA ARG A 413 12.03 -16.58 25.45
C ARG A 413 12.12 -17.23 24.07
N LEU A 414 12.62 -16.53 23.06
CA LEU A 414 12.88 -17.10 21.73
C LEU A 414 14.03 -18.11 21.74
N ARG A 415 15.10 -17.84 22.50
CA ARG A 415 16.21 -18.79 22.71
C ARG A 415 15.77 -20.04 23.47
N ALA A 416 14.89 -19.89 24.46
CA ALA A 416 14.29 -20.99 25.21
C ALA A 416 13.55 -21.99 24.30
N LEU A 417 12.86 -21.48 23.29
CA LEU A 417 12.10 -22.29 22.32
C LEU A 417 13.00 -22.95 21.26
N ASP A 418 14.20 -22.40 21.02
CA ASP A 418 15.17 -22.94 20.07
C ASP A 418 16.11 -23.99 20.68
N ALA A 419 16.14 -24.14 22.01
CA ALA A 419 16.89 -25.18 22.68
C ALA A 419 16.25 -26.56 22.40
N ARG A 420 16.53 -27.10 21.22
CA ARG A 420 16.06 -28.42 20.79
C ARG A 420 17.01 -29.54 21.23
N SER A 421 18.13 -29.24 21.90
CA SER A 421 19.04 -30.25 22.44
C SER A 421 19.54 -29.93 23.85
N VAL A 422 19.66 -30.98 24.67
CA VAL A 422 20.26 -30.96 26.02
C VAL A 422 21.68 -30.36 26.01
N GLN A 423 22.39 -30.49 24.89
CA GLN A 423 23.74 -29.97 24.71
C GLN A 423 23.78 -28.44 24.66
N GLU A 424 22.86 -27.80 23.94
CA GLU A 424 22.78 -26.34 23.87
C GLU A 424 22.37 -25.71 25.21
N VAL A 425 21.51 -26.39 25.98
CA VAL A 425 21.15 -25.97 27.35
C VAL A 425 22.37 -26.05 28.27
N SER A 426 23.20 -27.09 28.14
CA SER A 426 24.47 -27.22 28.87
C SER A 426 25.43 -26.07 28.54
N ASP A 427 25.57 -25.71 27.26
CA ASP A 427 26.53 -24.69 26.82
C ASP A 427 26.07 -23.26 27.18
N LEU A 428 24.76 -23.00 27.12
CA LEU A 428 24.14 -21.79 27.67
C LEU A 428 24.35 -21.69 29.17
N THR A 429 24.15 -22.80 29.90
CA THR A 429 24.35 -22.86 31.35
C THR A 429 25.80 -22.57 31.73
N LYS A 430 26.77 -23.17 31.03
CA LYS A 430 28.21 -22.90 31.26
C LYS A 430 28.57 -21.45 30.97
N THR A 431 27.99 -20.87 29.92
CA THR A 431 28.23 -19.46 29.55
C THR A 431 27.61 -18.49 30.57
N ALA A 432 26.39 -18.78 31.05
CA ALA A 432 25.72 -17.99 32.07
C ALA A 432 26.48 -18.05 33.42
N ILE A 433 26.88 -19.25 33.84
CA ILE A 433 27.69 -19.44 35.07
C ILE A 433 29.03 -18.72 34.95
N SER A 434 29.70 -18.80 33.81
CA SER A 434 30.95 -18.05 33.57
C SER A 434 30.75 -16.54 33.67
N LYS A 435 29.63 -16.01 33.19
CA LYS A 435 29.34 -14.57 33.26
C LYS A 435 28.96 -14.14 34.68
N ILE A 436 28.13 -14.91 35.38
CA ILE A 436 27.77 -14.65 36.79
C ILE A 436 29.03 -14.65 37.67
N ARG A 437 29.98 -15.56 37.43
CA ARG A 437 31.24 -15.64 38.19
C ARG A 437 32.16 -14.44 37.97
N ASN A 438 31.97 -13.70 36.89
CA ASN A 438 32.81 -12.57 36.49
C ASN A 438 32.09 -11.21 36.62
N CYS A 439 30.85 -11.19 37.12
CA CYS A 439 30.09 -9.95 37.35
C CYS A 439 30.09 -9.57 38.83
N ASP A 440 29.87 -8.29 39.12
CA ASP A 440 29.55 -7.81 40.45
C ASP A 440 28.16 -8.30 40.90
N GLU A 441 27.84 -8.11 42.18
CA GLU A 441 26.61 -8.65 42.79
C GLU A 441 25.33 -8.22 42.06
N VAL A 442 25.30 -6.98 41.56
CA VAL A 442 24.17 -6.41 40.83
C VAL A 442 24.08 -7.00 39.41
N GLY A 443 25.21 -7.14 38.70
CA GLY A 443 25.27 -7.79 37.40
C GLY A 443 24.89 -9.28 37.47
N GLY A 444 25.32 -9.97 38.53
CA GLY A 444 24.96 -11.35 38.82
C GLY A 444 23.44 -11.52 39.01
N MET A 445 22.80 -10.66 39.82
CA MET A 445 21.35 -10.70 40.04
C MET A 445 20.54 -10.42 38.77
N ASN A 446 20.97 -9.48 37.93
CA ASN A 446 20.29 -9.18 36.68
C ASN A 446 20.39 -10.33 35.66
N ILE A 447 21.54 -10.99 35.58
CA ILE A 447 21.72 -12.19 34.74
C ILE A 447 20.84 -13.32 35.27
N TRP A 448 20.80 -13.53 36.59
CA TRP A 448 19.94 -14.53 37.23
C TRP A 448 18.45 -14.27 36.95
N ALA A 449 17.96 -13.05 37.14
CA ALA A 449 16.57 -12.68 36.88
C ALA A 449 16.17 -12.83 35.39
N SER A 450 17.14 -12.81 34.47
CA SER A 450 16.92 -12.98 33.03
C SER A 450 16.90 -14.45 32.56
N LEU A 451 17.30 -15.40 33.41
CA LEU A 451 17.23 -16.83 33.15
C LEU A 451 15.82 -17.34 33.48
N ASP A 452 15.13 -17.92 32.50
CA ASP A 452 13.87 -18.60 32.75
C ASP A 452 14.13 -19.90 33.51
N MET A 453 13.79 -19.89 34.81
CA MET A 453 13.94 -21.01 35.74
C MET A 453 13.31 -22.32 35.23
N ARG A 454 12.33 -22.28 34.32
CA ARG A 454 11.70 -23.49 33.77
C ARG A 454 12.58 -24.21 32.76
N ILE A 455 13.51 -23.51 32.12
CA ILE A 455 14.54 -24.11 31.25
C ILE A 455 15.61 -24.78 32.11
N TYR A 456 15.94 -24.20 33.26
CA TYR A 456 16.95 -24.72 34.17
C TYR A 456 16.50 -25.98 34.94
N LEU A 457 15.19 -26.17 35.06
CA LEU A 457 14.57 -27.32 35.73
C LEU A 457 14.15 -28.46 34.78
N ARG A 458 14.32 -28.30 33.46
CA ARG A 458 14.23 -29.37 32.45
C ARG A 458 15.60 -29.94 32.16
#